data_AF-A0A372JR64-F1
#
_entry.id   AF-A0A372JR64-F1
#
_cell.length_a   1.000
_cell.length_b   1.000
_cell.length_c   1.000
_cell.angle_alpha   90.00
_cell.angle_beta   90.00
_cell.angle_gamma   90.00
#
_symmetry.space_group_name_H-M   'P 1'
#
loop_
_entity.id
_entity.type
_entity.pdbx_description
1 polymer ?
#
loop_
_entity_poly.entity_id
_entity_poly.type
_entity_poly.pdbx_seq_one_letter_code
_entity_poly.pdbx_strand_id
1 'polypeptide(L)'
;MAVRVLGAFEAVVRDRPAELGGPRQRSVLARLVAAHGRLVPADRLVADLWPDGAPPRAAAGLQSFVSHLRRALEPDRPPRTPARVLVTAPPGYALRLPAADVDAWCFDDLVERSGEAGDPAGARALAERALDLWRGPAYAEFADLPWAAAEAARLDELRRLAAERR
;
A
#
# COMPACT_ATOMS: atom_id res chain seq x y z
N MET A 1 0.17 5.73 12.46
CA MET A 1 0.31 4.35 11.95
C MET A 1 1.09 4.47 10.66
N ALA A 2 1.87 3.48 10.25
CA ALA A 2 2.58 3.55 8.97
C ALA A 2 2.39 2.25 8.19
N VAL A 3 2.33 2.32 6.87
CA VAL A 3 2.43 1.17 5.97
C VAL A 3 3.60 1.42 5.03
N ARG A 4 4.49 0.42 4.91
CA ARG A 4 5.69 0.56 4.11
C ARG A 4 5.78 -0.54 3.05
N VAL A 5 5.94 -0.16 1.79
CA VAL A 5 6.03 -1.04 0.62
C VAL A 5 7.30 -0.79 -0.22
N LEU A 6 8.06 0.28 0.05
CA LEU A 6 9.32 0.61 -0.63
C LEU A 6 10.50 -0.16 0.00
N GLY A 7 10.43 -1.48 -0.04
CA GLY A 7 11.33 -2.41 0.65
C GLY A 7 10.55 -3.54 1.32
N ALA A 8 11.04 -4.03 2.46
CA ALA A 8 10.32 -5.05 3.23
C ALA A 8 8.92 -4.54 3.61
N PHE A 9 7.90 -5.34 3.29
CA PHE A 9 6.51 -4.97 3.55
C PHE A 9 6.20 -5.01 5.04
N GLU A 10 5.66 -3.92 5.56
CA GLU A 10 5.27 -3.85 6.97
C GLU A 10 4.15 -2.85 7.20
N ALA A 11 3.37 -3.07 8.25
CA ALA A 11 2.51 -2.05 8.83
C ALA A 11 2.88 -1.90 10.31
N VAL A 12 2.97 -0.65 10.77
CA VAL A 12 3.34 -0.30 12.15
C VAL A 12 2.17 0.43 12.79
N VAL A 13 1.62 -0.17 13.85
CA VAL A 13 0.49 0.36 14.63
C VAL A 13 0.99 0.63 16.03
N ARG A 14 0.92 1.89 16.48
CA ARG A 14 1.44 2.34 17.79
C ARG A 14 2.90 1.89 18.01
N ASP A 15 3.75 2.22 17.04
CA ASP A 15 5.19 1.93 17.05
C ASP A 15 5.57 0.45 17.16
N ARG A 16 4.61 -0.46 16.89
CA ARG A 16 4.83 -1.90 16.86
C ARG A 16 4.42 -2.49 15.51
N PRO A 17 5.14 -3.49 14.99
CA PRO A 17 4.70 -4.24 13.83
C PRO A 17 3.31 -4.84 14.04
N ALA A 18 2.43 -4.68 13.05
CA ALA A 18 1.10 -5.27 13.06
C ALA A 18 1.15 -6.73 12.61
N GLU A 19 0.40 -7.59 13.29
CA GLU A 19 0.25 -9.01 12.97
C GLU A 19 -0.70 -9.19 11.76
N LEU A 20 -0.21 -8.89 10.56
CA LEU A 20 -1.00 -8.88 9.33
C LEU A 20 -1.46 -10.29 8.87
N GLY A 21 -0.90 -11.35 9.45
CA GLY A 21 -1.16 -12.73 9.06
C GLY A 21 -0.28 -13.20 7.88
N GLY A 22 -0.73 -14.22 7.18
CA GLY A 22 0.00 -14.88 6.11
C GLY A 22 0.00 -14.12 4.77
N PRO A 23 0.68 -14.67 3.74
CA PRO A 23 0.97 -13.97 2.48
C PRO A 23 -0.26 -13.38 1.78
N ARG A 24 -1.39 -14.08 1.77
CA ARG A 24 -2.63 -13.58 1.13
C ARG A 24 -3.27 -12.41 1.89
N GLN A 25 -3.21 -12.41 3.22
CA GLN A 25 -3.74 -11.28 4.01
C GLN A 25 -2.86 -10.05 3.79
N ARG A 26 -1.54 -10.23 3.82
CA ARG A 26 -0.56 -9.18 3.52
C ARG A 26 -0.75 -8.62 2.10
N SER A 27 -0.98 -9.50 1.12
CA SER A 27 -1.26 -9.13 -0.27
C SER A 27 -2.53 -8.29 -0.43
N VAL A 28 -3.61 -8.56 0.32
CA VAL A 28 -4.80 -7.69 0.31
C VAL A 28 -4.45 -6.26 0.72
N LEU A 29 -3.70 -6.08 1.81
CA LEU A 29 -3.33 -4.75 2.27
C LEU A 29 -2.41 -4.06 1.25
N ALA A 30 -1.37 -4.74 0.77
CA ALA A 30 -0.45 -4.21 -0.22
C ALA A 30 -1.18 -3.82 -1.53
N ARG A 31 -2.13 -4.65 -1.99
CA ARG A 31 -2.95 -4.34 -3.17
C ARG A 31 -3.80 -3.09 -2.99
N LEU A 32 -4.31 -2.84 -1.79
CA LEU A 32 -5.06 -1.62 -1.46
C LEU A 32 -4.16 -0.40 -1.29
N VAL A 33 -2.91 -0.59 -0.84
CA VAL A 33 -1.88 0.46 -0.89
C VAL A 33 -1.61 0.89 -2.33
N ALA A 34 -1.40 -0.07 -3.24
CA ALA A 34 -1.22 0.20 -4.68
C ALA A 34 -2.43 0.90 -5.32
N ALA A 35 -3.62 0.78 -4.72
CA ALA A 35 -4.80 1.50 -5.19
C ALA A 35 -4.83 2.99 -4.78
N HIS A 36 -3.87 3.46 -3.98
CA HIS A 36 -3.75 4.86 -3.54
C HIS A 36 -5.05 5.41 -2.94
N GLY A 37 -5.66 4.62 -2.05
CA GLY A 37 -6.93 4.93 -1.39
C GLY A 37 -8.17 4.82 -2.28
N ARG A 38 -8.04 4.47 -3.56
CA ARG A 38 -9.19 4.17 -4.41
C ARG A 38 -9.85 2.85 -4.00
N LEU A 39 -11.13 2.74 -4.33
CA LEU A 39 -11.89 1.51 -4.17
C LEU A 39 -11.30 0.43 -5.09
N VAL A 40 -11.10 -0.77 -4.55
CA VAL A 40 -10.83 -1.98 -5.31
C VAL A 40 -12.03 -2.93 -5.16
N PRO A 41 -12.71 -3.30 -6.27
CA PRO A 41 -13.82 -4.25 -6.21
C PRO A 41 -13.41 -5.59 -5.58
N ALA A 42 -14.33 -6.22 -4.85
CA ALA A 42 -14.04 -7.50 -4.20
C ALA A 42 -13.61 -8.59 -5.19
N ASP A 43 -14.27 -8.68 -6.35
CA ASP A 43 -13.93 -9.64 -7.40
C ASP A 43 -12.54 -9.39 -7.99
N ARG A 44 -12.11 -8.12 -8.06
CA ARG A 44 -10.76 -7.77 -8.50
C ARG A 44 -9.72 -8.18 -7.46
N LEU A 45 -9.99 -7.97 -6.17
CA LEU A 45 -9.12 -8.46 -5.10
C LEU A 45 -9.00 -9.98 -5.12
N VAL A 46 -10.10 -10.70 -5.37
CA VAL A 46 -10.06 -12.16 -5.56
C VAL A 46 -9.17 -12.53 -6.74
N ALA A 47 -9.36 -11.92 -7.92
CA ALA A 47 -8.53 -12.21 -9.08
C ALA A 47 -7.03 -11.91 -8.84
N ASP A 48 -6.73 -10.79 -8.18
CA ASP A 48 -5.36 -10.36 -7.88
C ASP A 48 -4.66 -11.24 -6.82
N LEU A 49 -5.41 -11.93 -5.95
CA LEU A 49 -4.89 -12.86 -4.94
C LEU A 49 -4.66 -14.28 -5.46
N TRP A 50 -5.38 -14.66 -6.52
CA TRP A 50 -5.37 -16.00 -7.10
C TRP A 50 -5.28 -15.92 -8.63
N PRO A 51 -4.14 -15.49 -9.18
CA PRO A 51 -3.98 -15.32 -10.63
C PRO A 51 -4.18 -16.63 -11.41
N ASP A 52 -3.86 -17.77 -10.80
CA ASP A 52 -3.99 -19.10 -11.41
C ASP A 52 -5.36 -19.77 -11.19
N GLY A 53 -6.32 -19.04 -10.60
CA GLY A 53 -7.67 -19.55 -10.36
C GLY A 53 -8.06 -19.52 -8.88
N ALA A 54 -9.18 -18.84 -8.61
CA ALA A 54 -9.71 -18.68 -7.27
C ALA A 54 -10.40 -19.97 -6.77
N PRO A 55 -10.23 -20.35 -5.49
CA PRO A 55 -10.95 -21.48 -4.91
C PRO A 55 -12.46 -21.18 -4.80
N PRO A 56 -13.33 -22.21 -4.70
CA PRO A 56 -14.79 -22.01 -4.65
C PRO A 56 -15.30 -21.08 -3.54
N ARG A 57 -14.54 -20.89 -2.46
CA ARG A 57 -14.88 -20.01 -1.31
C ARG A 57 -13.99 -18.77 -1.21
N ALA A 58 -13.41 -18.31 -2.32
CA ALA A 58 -12.50 -17.17 -2.36
C ALA A 58 -13.11 -15.89 -1.76
N ALA A 59 -14.38 -15.60 -2.07
CA ALA A 59 -15.07 -14.44 -1.51
C ALA A 59 -15.16 -14.50 0.02
N ALA A 60 -15.52 -15.66 0.59
CA ALA A 60 -15.54 -15.86 2.04
C ALA A 60 -14.14 -15.79 2.67
N GLY A 61 -13.12 -16.30 1.95
CA GLY A 61 -11.72 -16.15 2.33
C GLY A 61 -11.29 -14.69 2.40
N LEU A 62 -11.61 -13.89 1.38
CA LEU A 62 -11.34 -12.45 1.35
C LEU A 62 -11.98 -11.72 2.53
N GLN A 63 -13.25 -12.01 2.85
CA GLN A 63 -13.91 -11.42 4.04
C GLN A 63 -13.17 -11.76 5.33
N SER A 64 -12.68 -13.00 5.46
CA SER A 64 -11.90 -13.44 6.62
C SER A 64 -10.56 -12.70 6.72
N PHE A 65 -9.87 -12.52 5.59
CA PHE A 65 -8.63 -11.75 5.52
C PHE A 65 -8.86 -10.29 5.91
N VAL A 66 -9.90 -9.65 5.37
CA VAL A 66 -10.27 -8.26 5.70
C VAL A 66 -10.62 -8.13 7.19
N SER A 67 -11.35 -9.09 7.77
CA SER A 67 -11.68 -9.10 9.19
C SER A 67 -10.42 -9.17 10.07
N HIS A 68 -9.48 -10.05 9.72
CA HIS A 68 -8.18 -10.15 10.40
C HIS A 68 -7.39 -8.84 10.31
N LEU A 69 -7.23 -8.29 9.10
CA LEU A 69 -6.50 -7.05 8.87
C LEU A 69 -7.08 -5.88 9.66
N ARG A 70 -8.41 -5.76 9.74
CA ARG A 70 -9.07 -4.71 10.55
C ARG A 70 -8.71 -4.81 12.03
N ARG A 71 -8.58 -6.03 12.56
CA ARG A 71 -8.17 -6.25 13.96
C ARG A 71 -6.69 -5.90 14.16
N ALA A 72 -5.84 -6.22 13.19
CA ALA A 72 -4.42 -5.92 13.24
C ALA A 72 -4.12 -4.41 13.12
N LEU A 73 -4.83 -3.71 12.22
CA LEU A 73 -4.65 -2.29 11.94
C LEU A 73 -5.33 -1.37 12.97
N GLU A 74 -6.43 -1.83 13.56
CA GLU A 74 -7.21 -1.07 14.55
C GLU A 74 -7.45 -1.91 15.83
N PRO A 75 -6.40 -2.24 16.61
CA PRO A 75 -6.48 -3.17 17.74
C PRO A 75 -7.39 -2.70 18.88
N ASP A 76 -7.56 -1.40 19.05
CA ASP A 76 -8.40 -0.79 20.10
C ASP A 76 -9.79 -0.41 19.59
N ARG A 77 -10.12 -0.80 18.36
CA ARG A 77 -11.43 -0.52 17.79
C ARG A 77 -12.52 -1.18 18.66
N PRO A 78 -13.47 -0.40 19.22
CA PRO A 78 -14.50 -0.96 20.07
C PRO A 78 -15.35 -2.00 19.33
N PRO A 79 -15.87 -3.03 20.01
CA PRO A 79 -16.77 -3.99 19.40
C PRO A 79 -17.94 -3.29 18.69
N ARG A 80 -18.37 -3.86 17.56
CA ARG A 80 -19.50 -3.36 16.75
C ARG A 80 -19.33 -1.94 16.17
N THR A 81 -18.14 -1.37 16.17
CA THR A 81 -17.87 -0.10 15.47
C THR A 81 -17.31 -0.35 14.06
N PRO A 82 -17.66 0.48 13.06
CA PRO A 82 -17.09 0.37 11.71
C PRO A 82 -15.57 0.56 11.74
N ALA A 83 -14.85 -0.21 10.90
CA ALA A 83 -13.43 0.01 10.66
C ALA A 83 -13.22 1.34 9.94
N ARG A 84 -12.16 2.07 10.28
CA ARG A 84 -11.83 3.38 9.70
C ARG A 84 -10.68 3.31 8.71
N VAL A 85 -9.77 2.35 8.88
CA VAL A 85 -8.56 2.21 8.04
C VAL A 85 -8.88 1.38 6.80
N LEU A 86 -9.30 0.13 7.02
CA LEU A 86 -9.70 -0.77 5.94
C LEU A 86 -11.23 -0.79 5.84
N VAL A 87 -11.77 0.12 5.02
CA VAL A 87 -13.21 0.35 4.94
C VAL A 87 -13.86 -0.55 3.88
N THR A 88 -15.09 -0.97 4.15
CA THR A 88 -15.95 -1.52 3.09
C THR A 88 -16.54 -0.34 2.34
N ALA A 89 -16.28 -0.25 1.05
CA ALA A 89 -16.85 0.73 0.15
C ALA A 89 -17.52 -0.06 -0.99
N PRO A 90 -18.83 -0.33 -0.92
CA PRO A 90 -19.50 -1.20 -1.88
C PRO A 90 -19.24 -0.77 -3.34
N PRO A 91 -18.91 -1.71 -4.26
CA PRO A 91 -18.93 -3.17 -4.10
C PRO A 91 -17.59 -3.80 -3.65
N GLY A 92 -16.72 -3.05 -2.96
CA GLY A 92 -15.39 -3.53 -2.58
C GLY A 92 -14.81 -2.90 -1.31
N TYR A 93 -13.51 -2.65 -1.34
CA TYR A 93 -12.74 -2.16 -0.20
C TYR A 93 -11.83 -1.01 -0.58
N ALA A 94 -11.50 -0.17 0.40
CA ALA A 94 -10.52 0.89 0.24
C ALA A 94 -9.67 1.00 1.51
N LEU A 95 -8.44 1.48 1.34
CA LEU A 95 -7.58 1.89 2.43
C LEU A 95 -7.72 3.40 2.65
N ARG A 96 -7.97 3.83 3.88
CA ARG A 96 -8.13 5.23 4.26
C ARG A 96 -7.03 5.61 5.22
N LEU A 97 -5.99 6.22 4.67
CA LEU A 97 -4.86 6.75 5.43
C LEU A 97 -4.42 8.11 4.89
N PRO A 98 -3.81 8.96 5.73
CA PRO A 98 -3.03 10.09 5.24
C PRO A 98 -1.92 9.62 4.28
N ALA A 99 -1.61 10.41 3.26
CA ALA A 99 -0.49 10.12 2.35
C ALA A 99 0.85 9.96 3.09
N ALA A 100 1.07 10.77 4.12
CA ALA A 100 2.28 10.71 4.96
C ALA A 100 2.45 9.39 5.74
N ASP A 101 1.38 8.63 5.94
CA ASP A 101 1.40 7.35 6.66
C ASP A 101 1.73 6.16 5.73
N VAL A 102 1.87 6.38 4.43
CA VAL A 102 2.19 5.33 3.45
C VAL A 102 3.41 5.76 2.63
N ASP A 103 4.51 5.04 2.74
CA ASP A 103 5.79 5.44 2.12
C ASP A 103 5.68 5.66 0.60
N ALA A 104 4.96 4.80 -0.12
CA ALA A 104 4.73 4.97 -1.56
C ALA A 104 3.86 6.19 -1.89
N TRP A 105 2.88 6.55 -1.06
CA TRP A 105 2.02 7.71 -1.30
C TRP A 105 2.77 9.01 -0.99
N CYS A 106 3.55 9.01 0.09
CA CYS A 106 4.46 10.09 0.44
C CYS A 106 5.54 10.28 -0.64
N PHE A 107 6.08 9.18 -1.18
CA PHE A 107 7.03 9.21 -2.29
C PHE A 107 6.42 9.86 -3.53
N ASP A 108 5.24 9.42 -3.96
CA ASP A 108 4.54 10.01 -5.12
C ASP A 108 4.33 11.54 -4.93
N ASP A 109 3.85 11.99 -3.76
CA ASP A 109 3.67 13.42 -3.43
C ASP A 109 4.99 14.22 -3.49
N LEU A 110 6.07 13.67 -2.93
CA LEU A 110 7.36 14.35 -2.93
C LEU A 110 7.95 14.46 -4.35
N VAL A 111 7.78 13.43 -5.18
CA VAL A 111 8.24 13.47 -6.58
C VAL A 111 7.44 14.48 -7.39
N GLU A 112 6.12 14.54 -7.22
CA GLU A 112 5.27 15.55 -7.87
C GLU A 112 5.71 16.97 -7.48
N ARG A 113 5.79 17.24 -6.18
CA ARG A 113 6.20 18.56 -5.65
C ARG A 113 7.62 18.95 -6.03
N SER A 114 8.53 17.98 -6.20
CA SER A 114 9.88 18.26 -6.70
C SER A 114 9.85 18.81 -8.13
N GLY A 115 8.89 18.38 -8.96
CA GLY A 115 8.73 18.87 -10.34
C GLY A 115 8.04 20.23 -10.43
N GLU A 116 7.24 20.58 -9.43
CA GLU A 116 6.54 21.86 -9.33
C GLU A 116 7.35 22.96 -8.61
N ALA A 117 8.48 22.59 -8.00
CA ALA A 117 9.32 23.52 -7.28
C ALA A 117 9.84 24.63 -8.20
N GLY A 118 9.65 25.88 -7.80
CA GLY A 118 10.05 27.06 -8.57
C GLY A 118 11.56 27.36 -8.52
N ASP A 119 12.32 26.62 -7.73
CA ASP A 119 13.77 26.78 -7.58
C ASP A 119 14.51 25.43 -7.55
N PRO A 120 15.73 25.35 -8.11
CA PRO A 120 16.49 24.09 -8.18
C PRO A 120 16.85 23.47 -6.82
N ALA A 121 17.07 24.30 -5.79
CA ALA A 121 17.47 23.80 -4.48
C ALA A 121 16.30 23.10 -3.77
N GLY A 122 15.10 23.68 -3.86
CA GLY A 122 13.86 23.09 -3.37
C GLY A 122 13.51 21.79 -4.10
N ALA A 123 13.62 21.77 -5.43
CA ALA A 123 13.41 20.57 -6.24
C ALA A 123 14.31 19.42 -5.78
N ARG A 124 15.60 19.69 -5.64
CA ARG A 124 16.60 18.73 -5.17
C ARG A 124 16.31 18.21 -3.77
N ALA A 125 16.01 19.10 -2.82
CA ALA A 125 15.75 18.71 -1.44
C ALA A 125 14.50 17.79 -1.32
N LEU A 126 13.47 18.04 -2.12
CA LEU A 126 12.28 17.18 -2.17
C LEU A 126 12.60 15.82 -2.81
N ALA A 127 13.35 15.81 -3.90
CA ALA A 127 13.78 14.58 -4.57
C ALA A 127 14.67 13.70 -3.67
N GLU A 128 15.63 14.29 -2.96
CA GLU A 128 16.48 13.58 -1.98
C GLU A 128 15.63 12.94 -0.88
N ARG A 129 14.68 13.68 -0.29
CA ARG A 129 13.74 13.14 0.71
C ARG A 129 12.87 12.01 0.17
N ALA A 130 12.43 12.10 -1.09
CA ALA A 130 11.65 11.04 -1.73
C ALA A 130 12.49 9.75 -1.85
N LEU A 131 13.72 9.88 -2.33
CA LEU A 131 14.64 8.76 -2.52
C LEU A 131 15.02 8.10 -1.18
N ASP A 132 15.12 8.85 -0.09
CA ASP A 132 15.42 8.33 1.25
C ASP A 132 14.31 7.42 1.83
N LEU A 133 13.09 7.45 1.27
CA LEU A 133 12.01 6.54 1.67
C LEU A 133 12.27 5.09 1.21
N TRP A 134 13.13 4.88 0.21
CA TRP A 134 13.41 3.58 -0.36
C TRP A 134 14.39 2.79 0.51
N ARG A 135 13.93 1.63 1.00
CA ARG A 135 14.70 0.70 1.84
C ARG A 135 15.06 -0.60 1.11
N GLY A 136 14.55 -0.77 -0.11
CA GLY A 136 14.74 -1.94 -0.96
C GLY A 136 13.80 -1.90 -2.16
N PRO A 137 13.69 -3.00 -2.94
CA PRO A 137 12.76 -3.07 -4.06
C PRO A 137 11.30 -2.92 -3.61
N ALA A 138 10.51 -2.15 -4.35
CA ALA A 138 9.10 -1.96 -4.04
C ALA A 138 8.31 -3.27 -4.21
N TYR A 139 7.42 -3.57 -3.27
CA TYR A 139 6.57 -4.76 -3.28
C TYR A 139 7.33 -6.10 -3.44
N ALA A 140 8.58 -6.18 -2.98
CA ALA A 140 9.44 -7.36 -3.18
C ALA A 140 8.81 -8.70 -2.71
N GLU A 141 8.03 -8.67 -1.63
CA GLU A 141 7.32 -9.84 -1.10
C GLU A 141 6.24 -10.39 -2.05
N PHE A 142 5.76 -9.57 -2.99
CA PHE A 142 4.64 -9.86 -3.89
C PHE A 142 5.07 -9.89 -5.36
N ALA A 143 6.36 -10.02 -5.64
CA ALA A 143 6.92 -9.89 -6.99
C ALA A 143 6.39 -10.94 -8.00
N ASP A 144 5.81 -12.04 -7.52
CA ASP A 144 5.14 -13.07 -8.31
C ASP A 144 3.72 -12.68 -8.75
N LEU A 145 3.13 -11.64 -8.15
CA LEU A 145 1.80 -11.17 -8.49
C LEU A 145 1.84 -10.11 -9.60
N PRO A 146 1.12 -10.28 -10.72
CA PRO A 146 1.18 -9.36 -11.86
C PRO A 146 0.85 -7.89 -11.51
N TRP A 147 -0.10 -7.68 -10.59
CA TRP A 147 -0.46 -6.32 -10.15
C TRP A 147 0.67 -5.64 -9.39
N ALA A 148 1.46 -6.40 -8.62
CA ALA A 148 2.56 -5.88 -7.83
C ALA A 148 3.77 -5.57 -8.70
N ALA A 149 4.06 -6.43 -9.68
CA ALA A 149 5.09 -6.17 -10.68
C ALA A 149 4.81 -4.89 -11.47
N ALA A 150 3.55 -4.66 -11.88
CA ALA A 150 3.15 -3.45 -12.58
C ALA A 150 3.30 -2.19 -11.71
N GLU A 151 2.90 -2.26 -10.44
CA GLU A 151 3.03 -1.13 -9.50
C GLU A 151 4.49 -0.85 -9.13
N ALA A 152 5.31 -1.89 -8.93
CA ALA A 152 6.74 -1.75 -8.69
C ALA A 152 7.44 -1.06 -9.87
N ALA A 153 7.10 -1.44 -11.11
CA ALA A 153 7.64 -0.81 -12.31
C ALA A 153 7.24 0.68 -12.41
N ARG A 154 6.00 1.04 -12.06
CA ARG A 154 5.56 2.45 -12.00
C ARG A 154 6.37 3.25 -10.98
N LEU A 155 6.57 2.70 -9.78
CA LEU A 155 7.34 3.35 -8.72
C LEU A 155 8.82 3.48 -9.07
N ASP A 156 9.41 2.47 -9.72
CA ASP A 156 10.79 2.53 -10.20
C ASP A 156 11.00 3.62 -11.26
N GLU A 157 10.00 3.85 -12.12
CA GLU A 157 10.06 4.95 -13.09
C GLU A 157 10.02 6.32 -12.40
N LEU A 158 9.12 6.51 -11.43
CA LEU A 158 9.12 7.72 -10.60
C LEU A 158 10.43 7.90 -9.82
N ARG A 159 11.07 6.80 -9.39
CA ARG A 159 12.37 6.81 -8.73
C ARG A 159 13.47 7.30 -9.66
N ARG A 160 13.45 6.92 -10.94
CA ARG A 160 14.38 7.46 -11.95
C ARG A 160 14.18 8.96 -12.13
N LEU A 161 12.93 9.42 -12.27
CA LEU A 161 12.62 10.84 -12.38
C LEU A 161 13.10 11.65 -11.16
N ALA A 162 12.95 11.10 -9.95
CA ALA A 162 13.47 11.71 -8.74
C ALA A 162 15.01 11.78 -8.74
N ALA A 163 15.69 10.72 -9.21
CA ALA A 163 17.14 10.67 -9.29
C ALA A 163 17.72 11.70 -10.28
N GLU A 164 17.03 12.02 -11.36
CA GLU A 164 17.42 13.07 -12.31
C GLU A 164 17.36 14.48 -11.71
N ARG A 165 16.58 14.68 -10.65
CA ARG A 165 16.38 15.97 -9.97
C ARG A 165 17.25 16.17 -8.73
N ARG A 166 18.07 15.18 -8.37
CA ARG A 166 19.03 15.24 -7.26
C ARG A 166 20.34 15.89 -7.68
#